data_AF-A0A1S7RVI6-F1
#
_entry.id   AF-A0A1S7RVI6-F1
#
_cell.length_a   1.000
_cell.length_b   1.000
_cell.length_c   1.000
_cell.angle_alpha   90.00
_cell.angle_beta   90.00
_cell.angle_gamma   90.00
#
_symmetry.space_group_name_H-M   'P 1'
#
loop_
_entity.id
_entity.type
_entity.pdbx_description
1 polymer ?
#
loop_
_entity_poly.entity_id
_entity_poly.type
_entity_poly.pdbx_seq_one_letter_code
_entity_poly.pdbx_strand_id
1 'polypeptide(L)'
;MSTKRDPNQMDFFKETVFPVRSASERLDIDRFRSTLKREMARAIRECQYDRDTIAARMAYYLGLDKVSKSALDSYTAESKTAHDISMPRFKAFVRATNAFWLWDVVVSDDGLLLLEGDEARLAEMSRIRQEQKKLAQELKVLQATPVHIRRVRK
;
A
#
# COMPACT_ATOMS: atom_id res chain seq x y z
N MET A 1 -6.22 3.61 -24.00
CA MET A 1 -5.17 4.29 -24.78
C MET A 1 -3.85 4.02 -24.08
N SER A 2 -2.85 3.53 -24.81
CA SER A 2 -1.57 3.09 -24.26
C SER A 2 -0.80 4.29 -23.69
N THR A 3 -0.52 4.28 -22.38
CA THR A 3 0.16 5.37 -21.67
C THR A 3 1.63 5.40 -22.06
N LYS A 4 2.10 6.55 -22.57
CA LYS A 4 3.48 6.74 -22.98
C LYS A 4 4.33 6.96 -21.71
N ARG A 5 5.09 5.94 -21.30
CA ARG A 5 6.02 5.97 -20.16
C ARG A 5 6.98 7.17 -20.26
N ASP A 6 7.22 7.85 -19.15
CA ASP A 6 8.27 8.86 -19.04
C ASP A 6 9.65 8.18 -19.27
N PRO A 7 10.47 8.67 -20.21
CA PRO A 7 11.77 8.06 -20.53
C PRO A 7 12.78 8.09 -19.38
N ASN A 8 12.58 8.92 -18.36
CA ASN A 8 13.46 9.03 -17.19
C ASN A 8 12.91 8.31 -15.94
N GLN A 9 11.72 7.70 -16.02
CA GLN A 9 11.18 6.91 -14.93
C GLN A 9 11.97 5.59 -14.83
N MET A 10 12.97 5.56 -13.96
CA MET A 10 13.70 4.34 -13.63
C MET A 10 12.78 3.45 -12.78
N ASP A 11 12.40 2.30 -13.34
CA ASP A 11 11.65 1.27 -12.65
C ASP A 11 12.60 0.47 -11.74
N PHE A 12 12.17 0.11 -10.53
CA PHE A 12 13.03 -0.65 -9.59
C PHE A 12 13.38 -2.05 -10.13
N PHE A 13 12.58 -2.54 -11.11
CA PHE A 13 12.76 -3.81 -11.81
C PHE A 13 12.52 -3.65 -13.32
N LYS A 14 13.34 -4.30 -14.16
CA LYS A 14 13.21 -4.27 -15.64
C LYS A 14 11.91 -4.89 -16.18
N GLU A 15 11.24 -5.71 -15.37
CA GLU A 15 9.99 -6.41 -15.71
C GLU A 15 9.05 -6.33 -14.49
N THR A 16 7.79 -5.98 -14.71
CA THR A 16 6.81 -5.82 -13.63
C THR A 16 6.45 -7.19 -13.06
N VAL A 17 7.02 -7.54 -11.92
CA VAL A 17 6.76 -8.80 -11.20
C VAL A 17 5.50 -8.72 -10.31
N PHE A 18 4.94 -7.53 -10.14
CA PHE A 18 3.74 -7.25 -9.35
C PHE A 18 2.84 -6.23 -10.08
N PRO A 19 1.52 -6.19 -9.83
CA PRO A 19 0.65 -5.18 -10.42
C PRO A 19 1.11 -3.77 -10.04
N VAL A 20 1.35 -2.93 -11.06
CA VAL A 20 1.80 -1.54 -10.88
C VAL A 20 0.59 -0.61 -11.04
N ARG A 21 0.42 0.32 -10.10
CA ARG A 21 -0.59 1.38 -10.22
C ARG A 21 -0.01 2.54 -11.04
N SER A 22 -0.85 3.16 -11.86
CA SER A 22 -0.48 4.37 -12.61
C SER A 22 -1.08 5.58 -11.92
N ALA A 23 -0.33 6.68 -11.80
CA ALA A 23 -0.86 7.93 -11.28
C ALA A 23 -1.96 8.46 -12.22
N SER A 24 -3.03 9.00 -11.63
CA SER A 24 -4.01 9.76 -12.38
C SER A 24 -3.39 11.07 -12.87
N GLU A 25 -3.62 11.44 -14.13
CA GLU A 25 -3.15 12.73 -14.68
C GLU A 25 -3.81 13.94 -14.00
N ARG A 26 -4.99 13.75 -13.41
CA ARG A 26 -5.73 14.80 -12.70
C ARG A 26 -6.16 14.31 -11.32
N LEU A 27 -5.98 15.19 -10.35
CA LEU A 27 -6.43 14.96 -8.98
C LEU A 27 -7.92 15.31 -8.86
N ASP A 28 -8.77 14.27 -8.77
CA ASP A 28 -10.19 14.42 -8.48
C ASP A 28 -10.41 14.44 -6.96
N ILE A 29 -10.40 15.66 -6.41
CA ILE A 29 -10.53 15.87 -4.96
C ILE A 29 -11.88 15.40 -4.43
N ASP A 30 -12.97 15.57 -5.17
CA ASP A 30 -14.30 15.21 -4.67
C ASP A 30 -14.46 13.68 -4.60
N ARG A 31 -13.97 12.96 -5.62
CA ARG A 31 -13.91 11.49 -5.62
C ARG A 31 -12.99 10.96 -4.52
N PHE A 32 -11.83 11.57 -4.33
CA PHE A 32 -10.91 11.23 -3.25
C PHE A 32 -11.58 11.39 -1.89
N ARG A 33 -12.24 12.53 -1.67
CA ARG A 33 -12.94 12.84 -0.42
C ARG A 33 -14.08 11.85 -0.14
N SER A 34 -14.98 11.59 -1.10
CA SER A 34 -16.04 10.59 -0.93
C SER A 34 -15.46 9.20 -0.62
N THR A 35 -14.41 8.80 -1.34
CA THR A 35 -13.76 7.50 -1.15
C THR A 35 -13.14 7.37 0.24
N LEU A 36 -12.35 8.35 0.66
CA LEU A 36 -11.72 8.33 1.98
C LEU A 36 -12.76 8.26 3.09
N LYS A 37 -13.85 9.03 3.00
CA LYS A 37 -14.93 9.02 4.01
C LYS A 37 -15.63 7.67 4.09
N ARG A 38 -15.96 7.07 2.94
CA ARG A 38 -16.57 5.74 2.86
C ARG A 38 -15.68 4.67 3.48
N GLU A 39 -14.39 4.68 3.15
CA GLU A 39 -13.43 3.71 3.68
C GLU A 39 -13.16 3.93 5.18
N MET A 40 -13.13 5.17 5.67
CA MET A 40 -13.09 5.42 7.12
C MET A 40 -14.35 4.93 7.83
N ALA A 41 -15.54 5.11 7.23
CA ALA A 41 -16.78 4.57 7.78
C ALA A 41 -16.77 3.03 7.81
N ARG A 42 -16.17 2.38 6.81
CA ARG A 42 -15.90 0.94 6.79
C ARG A 42 -14.95 0.54 7.91
N ALA A 43 -13.84 1.25 8.11
CA ALA A 43 -12.90 0.98 9.18
C ALA A 43 -13.55 1.05 10.58
N ILE A 44 -14.50 1.97 10.81
CA ILE A 44 -15.28 2.01 12.06
C ILE A 44 -16.13 0.74 12.21
N ARG A 45 -16.78 0.27 11.14
CA ARG A 45 -17.64 -0.93 11.18
C ARG A 45 -16.86 -2.22 11.42
N GLU A 46 -15.65 -2.31 10.89
CA GLU A 46 -14.77 -3.48 11.04
C GLU A 46 -13.95 -3.42 12.34
N CYS A 47 -13.93 -2.29 13.04
CA CYS A 47 -13.20 -2.13 14.29
C CYS A 47 -13.93 -2.83 15.44
N GLN A 48 -13.17 -3.48 16.32
CA GLN A 48 -13.69 -4.08 17.56
C GLN A 48 -14.13 -3.05 18.61
N TYR A 49 -13.76 -1.78 18.44
CA TYR A 49 -14.06 -0.71 19.39
C TYR A 49 -15.26 0.11 18.92
N ASP A 50 -16.07 0.54 19.87
CA ASP A 50 -17.14 1.50 19.59
C ASP A 50 -16.57 2.90 19.27
N ARG A 51 -17.44 3.78 18.75
CA ARG A 51 -17.01 5.13 18.34
C ARG A 51 -16.47 5.97 19.49
N ASP A 52 -17.01 5.79 20.68
CA ASP A 52 -16.58 6.52 21.87
C ASP A 52 -15.17 6.08 22.31
N THR A 53 -14.89 4.77 22.27
CA THR A 53 -13.53 4.24 22.49
C THR A 53 -12.56 4.66 21.39
N ILE A 54 -12.97 4.66 20.12
CA ILE A 54 -12.13 5.14 19.01
C ILE A 54 -11.76 6.61 19.24
N ALA A 55 -12.73 7.46 19.59
CA ALA A 55 -12.49 8.87 19.87
C ALA A 55 -11.53 9.08 21.06
N ALA A 56 -11.68 8.30 22.14
CA ALA A 56 -10.75 8.35 23.27
C ALA A 56 -9.32 7.92 22.86
N ARG A 57 -9.18 6.86 22.08
CA ARG A 57 -7.89 6.41 21.53
C ARG A 57 -7.26 7.46 20.62
N MET A 58 -8.06 8.13 19.78
CA MET A 58 -7.58 9.25 18.96
C MET A 58 -7.07 10.39 19.83
N ALA A 59 -7.78 10.75 20.90
CA ALA A 59 -7.37 11.81 21.82
C ALA A 59 -6.02 11.50 22.46
N TYR A 60 -5.81 10.25 22.90
CA TYR A 60 -4.53 9.76 23.40
C TYR A 60 -3.38 9.96 22.38
N TYR A 61 -3.57 9.53 21.13
CA TYR A 61 -2.53 9.69 20.09
C TYR A 61 -2.27 11.14 19.68
N LEU A 62 -3.26 12.02 19.85
CA LEU A 62 -3.14 13.44 19.50
C LEU A 62 -2.60 14.28 20.67
N GLY A 63 -2.48 13.73 21.87
CA GLY A 63 -2.16 14.50 23.08
C GLY A 63 -3.24 15.52 23.43
N LEU A 64 -4.51 15.20 23.15
CA LEU A 64 -5.67 16.05 23.45
C LEU A 64 -6.46 15.46 24.61
N ASP A 65 -7.10 16.33 25.39
CA ASP A 65 -7.99 15.89 26.47
C ASP A 65 -9.20 15.10 25.94
N LYS A 66 -9.71 15.50 24.77
CA LYS A 66 -10.87 14.85 24.15
C LYS A 66 -10.94 15.07 22.65
N VAL A 67 -11.38 14.03 21.95
CA VAL A 67 -11.95 14.13 20.60
C VAL A 67 -13.44 13.84 20.72
N SER A 68 -14.30 14.71 20.21
CA SER A 68 -15.75 14.50 20.27
C SER A 68 -16.21 13.45 19.26
N LYS A 69 -17.18 12.61 19.66
CA LYS A 69 -17.88 11.67 18.76
C LYS A 69 -18.45 12.36 17.52
N SER A 70 -19.01 13.55 17.67
CA SER A 70 -19.55 14.35 16.55
C SER A 70 -18.48 14.76 15.54
N ALA A 71 -17.23 15.00 15.98
CA ALA A 71 -16.11 15.24 15.08
C ALA A 71 -15.77 13.98 14.29
N LEU A 72 -15.71 12.83 14.97
CA LEU A 72 -15.47 11.53 14.32
C LEU A 72 -16.56 11.22 13.27
N ASP A 73 -17.84 11.37 13.63
CA ASP A 73 -18.96 11.18 12.70
C ASP A 73 -18.89 12.18 11.51
N SER A 74 -18.40 13.40 11.74
CA SER A 74 -18.23 14.40 10.68
C SER A 74 -17.13 14.04 9.68
N TYR A 75 -16.06 13.41 10.16
CA TYR A 75 -14.97 12.95 9.30
C TYR A 75 -15.40 11.79 8.40
N THR A 76 -16.32 10.92 8.83
CA THR A 76 -16.73 9.73 8.07
C THR A 76 -18.01 9.91 7.25
N ALA A 77 -18.81 10.95 7.50
CA ALA A 77 -20.05 11.17 6.77
C ALA A 77 -19.80 11.76 5.37
N GLU A 78 -20.13 11.00 4.32
CA GLU A 78 -20.02 11.44 2.92
C GLU A 78 -20.86 12.69 2.61
N SER A 79 -21.99 12.87 3.30
CA SER A 79 -22.86 14.05 3.16
C SER A 79 -22.24 15.36 3.67
N LYS A 80 -21.12 15.30 4.40
CA LYS A 80 -20.46 16.49 4.96
C LYS A 80 -19.23 16.88 4.12
N THR A 81 -19.40 17.80 3.17
CA THR A 81 -18.34 18.29 2.28
C THR A 81 -17.53 19.47 2.85
N ALA A 82 -17.78 19.90 4.09
CA ALA A 82 -17.00 20.99 4.73
C ALA A 82 -16.00 20.49 5.79
N HIS A 83 -16.12 19.23 6.22
CA HIS A 83 -15.35 18.68 7.34
C HIS A 83 -14.43 17.56 6.87
N ASP A 84 -13.29 17.95 6.31
CA ASP A 84 -12.20 17.02 6.04
C ASP A 84 -11.38 16.77 7.29
N ILE A 85 -10.90 15.55 7.41
CA ILE A 85 -9.98 15.17 8.47
C ILE A 85 -8.59 15.71 8.15
N SER A 86 -7.93 16.34 9.12
CA SER A 86 -6.53 16.74 8.97
C SER A 86 -5.61 15.53 9.04
N MET A 87 -4.45 15.59 8.39
CA MET A 87 -3.49 14.47 8.37
C MET A 87 -3.10 13.94 9.78
N PRO A 88 -2.85 14.80 10.80
CA PRO A 88 -2.58 14.29 12.15
C PRO A 88 -3.77 13.51 12.74
N ARG A 89 -5.00 13.99 12.54
CA ARG A 89 -6.21 13.30 13.01
C ARG A 89 -6.46 12.01 12.26
N PHE A 90 -6.17 11.98 10.97
CA PHE A 90 -6.24 10.76 10.16
C PHE A 90 -5.24 9.72 10.66
N LYS A 91 -3.99 10.10 10.91
CA LYS A 91 -2.98 9.20 11.48
C LYS A 91 -3.41 8.65 12.85
N ALA A 92 -3.97 9.49 13.71
CA ALA A 92 -4.52 9.07 14.99
C ALA A 92 -5.72 8.12 14.83
N PHE A 93 -6.61 8.38 13.87
CA PHE A 93 -7.72 7.50 13.53
C PHE A 93 -7.25 6.12 13.08
N VAL A 94 -6.30 6.06 12.13
CA VAL A 94 -5.70 4.80 11.66
C VAL A 94 -5.11 3.99 12.81
N ARG A 95 -4.37 4.63 13.72
CA ARG A 95 -3.81 3.97 14.92
C ARG A 95 -4.88 3.56 15.93
N ALA A 96 -5.94 4.35 16.07
CA ALA A 96 -7.06 4.04 16.95
C ALA A 96 -7.83 2.81 16.46
N THR A 97 -8.05 2.68 15.15
CA THR A 97 -8.82 1.57 14.54
C THR A 97 -7.97 0.38 14.12
N ASN A 98 -6.64 0.54 14.05
CA ASN A 98 -5.69 -0.42 13.47
C ASN A 98 -5.91 -0.69 11.97
N ALA A 99 -6.59 0.22 11.27
CA ALA A 99 -6.90 0.10 9.84
C ALA A 99 -5.78 0.69 8.97
N PHE A 100 -4.57 0.09 9.01
CA PHE A 100 -3.40 0.59 8.29
C PHE A 100 -3.57 0.61 6.76
N TRP A 101 -4.43 -0.24 6.22
CA TRP A 101 -4.82 -0.27 4.81
C TRP A 101 -5.42 1.05 4.31
N LEU A 102 -5.92 1.94 5.19
CA LEU A 102 -6.40 3.27 4.80
C LEU A 102 -5.29 4.14 4.21
N TRP A 103 -4.02 3.90 4.54
CA TRP A 103 -2.91 4.58 3.89
C TRP A 103 -2.78 4.21 2.42
N ASP A 104 -3.11 2.97 2.05
CA ASP A 104 -3.14 2.55 0.64
C ASP A 104 -4.23 3.31 -0.13
N VAL A 105 -5.39 3.55 0.50
CA VAL A 105 -6.47 4.38 -0.07
C VAL A 105 -6.01 5.81 -0.30
N VAL A 106 -5.20 6.37 0.60
CA VAL A 106 -4.70 7.75 0.47
C VAL A 106 -3.77 7.91 -0.73
N VAL A 107 -2.99 6.88 -1.05
CA VAL A 107 -1.91 6.96 -2.05
C VAL A 107 -2.23 6.26 -3.38
N SER A 108 -3.39 5.58 -3.47
CA SER A 108 -3.71 4.73 -4.62
C SER A 108 -3.83 5.47 -5.95
N ASP A 109 -4.36 6.70 -5.90
CA ASP A 109 -4.58 7.53 -7.10
C ASP A 109 -3.28 8.16 -7.62
N ASP A 110 -2.20 8.15 -6.81
CA ASP A 110 -0.87 8.65 -7.16
C ASP A 110 0.02 7.56 -7.77
N GLY A 111 -0.53 6.37 -8.07
CA GLY A 111 0.25 5.24 -8.57
C GLY A 111 1.17 4.60 -7.53
N LEU A 112 1.02 4.98 -6.26
CA LEU A 112 1.80 4.45 -5.16
C LEU A 112 1.15 3.18 -4.60
N LEU A 113 1.98 2.33 -3.98
CA LEU A 113 1.57 1.11 -3.30
C LEU A 113 2.16 1.12 -1.89
N LEU A 114 1.32 0.83 -0.90
CA LEU A 114 1.78 0.60 0.46
C LEU A 114 2.04 -0.90 0.68
N LEU A 115 3.18 -1.24 1.27
CA LEU A 115 3.49 -2.58 1.73
C LEU A 115 3.72 -2.55 3.24
N GLU A 116 2.95 -3.34 3.98
CA GLU A 116 3.08 -3.43 5.43
C GLU A 116 4.09 -4.53 5.80
N GLY A 117 5.24 -4.15 6.36
CA GLY A 117 6.20 -5.05 7.01
C GLY A 117 6.46 -6.38 6.30
N ASP A 118 5.76 -7.43 6.74
CA ASP A 118 5.88 -8.80 6.22
C ASP A 118 5.43 -8.97 4.76
N GLU A 119 4.57 -8.09 4.24
CA GLU A 119 4.17 -8.09 2.83
C GLU A 119 5.33 -7.75 1.91
N ALA A 120 6.17 -6.76 2.30
CA ALA A 120 7.38 -6.41 1.57
C ALA A 120 8.38 -7.57 1.57
N ARG A 121 8.51 -8.25 2.72
CA ARG A 121 9.35 -9.44 2.84
C ARG A 121 8.83 -10.61 2.00
N LEU A 122 7.51 -10.83 1.98
CA LEU A 122 6.88 -11.86 1.16
C LEU A 122 7.04 -11.59 -0.35
N ALA A 123 6.92 -10.32 -0.77
CA ALA A 123 7.19 -9.89 -2.12
C ALA A 123 8.64 -10.20 -2.52
N GLU A 124 9.60 -9.86 -1.66
CA GLU A 124 11.02 -10.15 -1.91
C GLU A 124 11.31 -11.66 -1.95
N MET A 125 10.74 -12.44 -1.03
CA MET A 125 10.84 -13.91 -1.07
C MET A 125 10.31 -14.48 -2.39
N SER A 126 9.20 -13.94 -2.89
CA SER A 126 8.60 -14.36 -4.15
C SER A 126 9.48 -14.00 -5.34
N ARG A 127 10.13 -12.83 -5.32
CA ARG A 127 11.10 -12.41 -6.35
C ARG A 127 12.30 -13.36 -6.39
N ILE A 128 12.90 -13.66 -5.25
CA ILE A 128 14.06 -14.58 -5.15
C ILE A 128 13.68 -15.99 -5.63
N ARG A 129 12.48 -16.50 -5.31
CA ARG A 129 12.01 -17.80 -5.80
C ARG A 129 11.88 -17.84 -7.32
N GLN A 130 11.43 -16.74 -7.94
CA GLN A 130 11.35 -16.65 -9.40
C GLN A 130 12.74 -16.66 -10.04
N GLU A 131 13.72 -15.97 -9.45
CA GLU A 131 15.12 -16.02 -9.90
C GLU A 131 15.73 -17.40 -9.76
N GLN A 132 15.52 -18.08 -8.63
CA GLN A 132 15.96 -19.46 -8.43
C GLN A 132 15.37 -20.39 -9.50
N LYS A 133 14.11 -20.21 -9.86
CA LYS A 133 13.47 -21.00 -10.92
C LYS A 133 14.10 -20.75 -12.28
N LYS A 134 14.43 -19.49 -12.63
CA LYS A 134 15.14 -19.14 -13.87
C LYS A 134 16.53 -19.77 -13.90
N LEU A 135 17.32 -19.61 -12.83
CA LEU A 135 18.66 -20.20 -12.72
C LEU A 135 18.64 -21.74 -12.75
N ALA A 136 17.64 -22.37 -12.13
CA ALA A 136 17.49 -23.82 -12.17
C ALA A 136 17.19 -24.34 -13.60
N GLN A 137 16.41 -23.59 -14.38
CA GLN A 137 16.15 -23.90 -15.78
C GLN A 137 17.42 -23.75 -16.62
N GLU A 138 18.17 -22.67 -16.44
CA GLU A 138 19.46 -22.46 -17.11
C GLU A 138 20.47 -23.57 -16.76
N LEU A 139 20.58 -23.93 -15.48
CA LEU A 139 21.43 -25.03 -15.03
C LEU A 139 21.04 -26.36 -15.69
N LYS A 140 19.74 -26.64 -15.79
CA LYS A 140 19.24 -27.85 -16.46
C LYS A 140 19.65 -27.89 -17.94
N VAL A 141 19.62 -26.74 -18.63
CA VAL A 141 20.08 -26.63 -20.01
C VAL A 141 21.59 -26.89 -20.12
N LEU A 142 22.39 -26.28 -19.24
CA LEU A 142 23.85 -26.48 -19.22
C LEU A 142 24.24 -27.92 -18.91
N GLN A 143 23.52 -28.58 -17.99
CA GLN A 143 23.76 -29.99 -17.62
C GLN A 143 23.31 -30.99 -18.69
N ALA A 144 22.44 -30.60 -19.61
CA ALA A 144 22.00 -31.48 -20.70
C ALA A 144 23.13 -31.79 -21.70
N THR A 145 24.18 -30.96 -21.75
CA THR A 145 25.35 -31.17 -22.61
C THR A 145 26.50 -31.77 -21.78
N PRO A 146 27.02 -32.97 -22.12
CA PRO A 146 28.13 -33.57 -21.38
C PRO A 146 29.39 -32.71 -21.45
N VAL A 147 29.94 -32.35 -20.29
CA VAL A 147 31.20 -31.58 -20.22
C VAL A 147 32.39 -32.53 -20.34
N HIS A 148 33.26 -32.30 -21.32
CA HIS A 148 34.49 -33.06 -21.49
C HIS A 148 35.70 -32.23 -21.04
N ILE A 149 36.22 -32.54 -19.85
CA ILE A 149 37.35 -31.81 -19.28
C ILE A 149 38.65 -32.44 -19.80
N ARG A 150 39.34 -31.77 -20.73
CA ARG A 150 40.72 -32.13 -21.10
C ARG A 150 41.67 -31.60 -20.02
N ARG A 151 42.13 -32.48 -19.14
CA ARG A 151 43.23 -32.18 -18.22
C ARG A 151 44.55 -32.32 -18.98
N VAL A 152 45.26 -31.22 -19.18
CA VAL A 152 46.65 -31.24 -19.67
C VAL A 152 47.52 -31.76 -18.53
N ARG A 153 48.10 -32.96 -18.67
CA ARG A 153 49.16 -33.42 -17.77
C ARG A 153 50.41 -32.59 -18.05
N LYS A 154 50.97 -31.97 -17.00
CA LYS A 154 52.35 -31.48 -16.99
C LYS A 154 53.31 -32.66 -17.00
#